data_AF-A0A924V9P7-F1
#
_entry.id   AF-A0A924V9P7-F1
#
_cell.length_a   1.000
_cell.length_b   1.000
_cell.length_c   1.000
_cell.angle_alpha   90.00
_cell.angle_beta   90.00
_cell.angle_gamma   90.00
#
_symmetry.space_group_name_H-M   'P 1'
#
loop_
_entity.id
_entity.type
_entity.pdbx_description
1 polymer ?
#
loop_
_entity_poly.entity_id
_entity_poly.type
_entity_poly.pdbx_seq_one_letter_code
_entity_poly.pdbx_strand_id
1 'polypeptide(L)' 'LIKFDETGNIIYKKITQSSGNQTYDEYCLLAISKATPLPKVPEKFSTVYRVDGVVIGFPD' A
#
# COMPACT_ATOMS: atom_id res chain seq x y z
N LEU A 1 3.19 -4.97 0.45
CA LEU A 1 4.05 -3.76 0.34
C LEU A 1 3.38 -2.74 -0.56
N ILE A 2 3.28 -1.49 -0.09
CA ILE A 2 2.72 -0.36 -0.81
C ILE A 2 3.72 0.80 -0.75
N LYS A 3 3.92 1.52 -1.86
CA LYS A 3 4.65 2.79 -1.90
C LYS A 3 3.77 3.85 -2.55
N PHE A 4 3.80 5.05 -2.00
CA PHE A 4 3.03 6.18 -2.49
C PHE A 4 3.84 7.47 -2.36
N ASP A 5 3.50 8.46 -3.19
CA ASP A 5 4.18 9.75 -3.20
C ASP A 5 3.61 10.73 -2.16
N GLU A 6 4.21 11.91 -2.08
CA GLU A 6 3.82 13.02 -1.20
C GLU A 6 2.38 13.54 -1.41
N THR A 7 1.77 13.20 -2.55
CA THR A 7 0.37 13.54 -2.88
C THR A 7 -0.62 12.43 -2.51
N GLY A 8 -0.11 11.29 -1.99
CA GLY A 8 -0.92 10.13 -1.63
C GLY A 8 -1.20 9.19 -2.82
N ASN A 9 -0.59 9.43 -3.98
CA ASN A 9 -0.78 8.57 -5.14
C ASN A 9 0.06 7.32 -5.02
N ILE A 10 -0.56 6.16 -5.24
CA ILE A 10 0.12 4.86 -5.15
C ILE A 10 0.98 4.67 -6.40
N ILE A 11 2.29 4.55 -6.20
CA ILE A 11 3.28 4.33 -7.26
C ILE A 11 3.72 2.87 -7.33
N TYR A 12 3.52 2.09 -6.26
CA TYR A 12 3.86 0.67 -6.22
C TYR A 12 2.96 -0.09 -5.25
N LYS A 13 2.57 -1.31 -5.63
CA LYS A 13 1.87 -2.25 -4.76
C LYS A 13 2.23 -3.69 -5.13
N LYS A 14 2.44 -4.53 -4.12
CA LYS A 14 2.73 -5.96 -4.26
C LYS A 14 2.27 -6.74 -3.02
N ILE A 15 1.76 -7.94 -3.24
CA ILE A 15 1.53 -8.93 -2.17
C ILE A 15 2.87 -9.50 -1.70
N THR A 16 3.20 -9.30 -0.42
CA THR A 16 4.43 -9.82 0.21
C THR A 16 4.25 -11.23 0.77
N GLN A 17 3.03 -11.57 1.17
CA GLN A 17 2.64 -12.88 1.68
C GLN A 17 1.24 -13.17 1.13
N SER A 18 1.09 -14.29 0.43
CA SER A 18 -0.23 -14.70 -0.07
C SER A 18 -1.10 -15.21 1.08
N SER A 19 -2.40 -14.95 1.00
CA SER A 19 -3.39 -15.57 1.89
C SER A 19 -3.64 -17.06 1.58
N GLY A 20 -3.14 -17.56 0.45
CA GLY A 20 -3.53 -18.86 -0.10
C GLY A 20 -4.81 -18.82 -0.93
N ASN A 21 -5.48 -17.67 -1.03
CA ASN A 21 -6.64 -17.45 -1.89
C ASN A 21 -6.37 -16.27 -2.86
N GLN A 22 -6.20 -16.59 -4.13
CA GLN A 22 -5.89 -15.59 -5.16
C GLN A 22 -6.96 -14.50 -5.27
N THR A 23 -8.24 -14.88 -5.22
CA THR A 23 -9.35 -13.93 -5.32
C THR A 23 -9.34 -12.93 -4.16
N TYR A 24 -9.04 -13.40 -2.95
CA TYR A 24 -8.89 -12.52 -1.79
C TYR A 24 -7.71 -11.54 -1.96
N ASP A 25 -6.55 -12.05 -2.37
CA ASP A 25 -5.36 -11.23 -2.61
C ASP A 25 -5.63 -10.14 -3.67
N GLU A 26 -6.34 -10.47 -4.74
CA GLU A 26 -6.78 -9.54 -5.78
C GLU A 26 -7.73 -8.45 -5.25
N TYR A 27 -8.70 -8.83 -4.41
CA TYR A 27 -9.59 -7.87 -3.77
C TYR A 27 -8.84 -6.91 -2.85
N CYS A 28 -7.85 -7.38 -2.10
CA CYS A 28 -7.00 -6.51 -1.27
C CYS A 28 -6.24 -5.49 -2.13
N LEU A 29 -5.63 -5.93 -3.24
CA LEU A 29 -4.96 -5.02 -4.17
C LEU A 29 -5.93 -4.01 -4.79
N LEU A 30 -7.15 -4.44 -5.14
CA LEU A 30 -8.18 -3.57 -5.68
C LEU A 30 -8.63 -2.52 -4.66
N ALA A 31 -8.84 -2.92 -3.40
CA ALA A 31 -9.21 -2.01 -2.32
C ALA A 31 -8.13 -0.93 -2.09
N ILE A 32 -6.86 -1.33 -2.04
CA ILE A 32 -5.71 -0.41 -1.96
C ILE A 32 -5.73 0.58 -3.13
N SER A 33 -5.99 0.09 -4.34
CA SER A 33 -6.05 0.95 -5.54
C SER A 33 -7.16 1.99 -5.44
N LYS A 34 -8.34 1.58 -4.99
CA LYS A 34 -9.52 2.44 -4.83
C LYS A 34 -9.37 3.45 -3.68
N ALA A 35 -8.49 3.19 -2.72
CA ALA A 35 -8.20 4.10 -1.62
C ALA A 35 -7.32 5.29 -2.03
N THR A 36 -6.84 5.34 -3.28
CA THR A 36 -6.06 6.47 -3.80
C THR A 36 -6.97 7.69 -4.01
N PRO A 37 -6.55 8.92 -3.64
CA PRO A 37 -5.29 9.24 -2.96
C PRO A 37 -5.33 8.94 -1.46
N LEU A 38 -4.23 8.39 -0.95
CA LEU A 38 -4.03 8.15 0.47
C LEU A 38 -3.84 9.47 1.22
N PRO A 39 -4.16 9.51 2.53
CA PRO A 39 -3.94 10.70 3.34
C PRO A 39 -2.47 11.13 3.33
N LYS A 40 -2.25 12.43 3.29
CA LYS A 40 -0.91 13.02 3.28
C LYS A 40 -0.14 12.61 4.54
N VAL A 41 1.03 12.02 4.34
CA VAL A 41 1.95 11.68 5.43
C VAL A 41 2.77 12.92 5.83
N PRO A 42 3.18 13.04 7.12
CA PRO A 42 4.07 14.12 7.54
C PRO A 42 5.33 14.16 6.68
N GLU A 43 5.78 15.35 6.34
CA GLU A 43 6.83 15.57 5.32
C GLU A 43 8.13 14.81 5.64
N LYS A 44 8.48 14.74 6.94
CA LYS A 44 9.63 13.98 7.46
C LYS A 44 9.60 12.47 7.15
N PHE A 45 8.45 11.92 6.80
CA PHE A 45 8.28 10.51 6.46
C PHE A 45 7.99 10.27 4.98
N SER A 46 7.80 11.34 4.19
CA SER A 46 7.46 11.23 2.76
C SER A 46 8.47 10.37 1.99
N THR A 47 9.77 10.56 2.23
CA THR A 47 10.85 9.75 1.64
C THR A 47 10.76 8.29 2.03
N VAL A 48 10.46 7.98 3.30
CA VAL A 48 10.35 6.60 3.81
C VAL A 48 9.20 5.87 3.12
N TYR A 49 8.01 6.47 3.04
CA TYR A 49 6.85 5.86 2.37
C TYR A 49 7.03 5.72 0.85
N ARG A 50 7.80 6.61 0.23
CA ARG A 50 8.11 6.57 -1.20
C ARG A 50 9.18 5.53 -1.55
N VAL A 51 10.24 5.42 -0.74
CA VAL A 51 11.41 4.57 -1.02
C VAL A 51 11.25 3.19 -0.42
N ASP A 52 11.01 3.10 0.89
CA ASP A 52 10.93 1.83 1.62
C ASP A 52 9.53 1.24 1.48
N GLY A 53 8.51 2.09 1.58
CA GLY A 53 7.11 1.69 1.57
C GLY A 53 6.60 1.20 2.91
N VAL A 54 5.35 0.77 2.91
CA VAL A 54 4.66 0.24 4.10
C VAL A 54 4.09 -1.14 3.81
N VAL A 55 4.22 -2.03 4.79
CA VAL A 55 3.52 -3.32 4.78
C VAL A 55 2.22 -3.14 5.56
N ILE A 56 1.11 -3.41 4.90
CA ILE A 56 -0.20 -3.51 5.53
C ILE A 56 -0.52 -5.00 5.60
N GLY A 57 -0.80 -5.48 6.80
CA GLY A 57 -1.27 -6.84 7.07
C GLY A 57 -2.60 -6.78 7.80
N PHE A 58 -3.37 -7.84 7.68
CA PHE A 58 -4.52 -8.07 8.55
C PHE A 58 -4.03 -8.93 9.72
N PRO A 59 -4.39 -8.58 10.97
CA PRO A 59 -4.08 -9.45 12.10
C PRO A 59 -4.80 -10.79 11.94
N ASP A 60 -4.20 -11.84 12.50
CA ASP A 60 -4.79 -13.19 12.62
C ASP A 60 -6.06 -13.18 13.50
#